data_AF-A0A8K0CKX4-F1
#
_entry.id   AF-A0A8K0CKX4-F1
#
_cell.length_a   1.000
_cell.length_b   1.000
_cell.length_c   1.000
_cell.angle_alpha   90.00
_cell.angle_beta   90.00
_cell.angle_gamma   90.00
#
_symmetry.space_group_name_H-M   'P 1'
#
loop_
_entity.id
_entity.type
_entity.pdbx_description
1 polymer ?
#
loop_
_entity_poly.entity_id
_entity_poly.type
_entity_poly.pdbx_seq_one_letter_code
_entity_poly.pdbx_strand_id
1 'polypeptide(L)'
;MGYNGSNRKREERTLSEKVALLKADILNGPSHIFGEHKNCSSYFYKDVNTTTSSTLSDIKLTSLYDKLMSYVRLIAHHANSLIFDVENNCVEQFNSILAKHTGGKRINYCMRRSFVGRSFASVISYNTKIHFMPYETKLEARMTKTNWGTLHK
;
A
#
# COMPACT_ATOMS: atom_id res chain seq x y z
N MET A 1 -13.01 -16.26 1.03
CA MET A 1 -12.11 -16.18 2.20
C MET A 1 -11.78 -14.72 2.49
N GLY A 2 -12.40 -14.10 3.49
CA GLY A 2 -12.08 -12.73 3.89
C GLY A 2 -10.95 -12.71 4.91
N TYR A 3 -9.79 -12.16 4.52
CA TYR A 3 -8.68 -11.91 5.44
C TYR A 3 -9.06 -10.84 6.45
N ASN A 4 -9.15 -11.20 7.73
CA ASN A 4 -9.44 -10.25 8.80
C ASN A 4 -8.12 -9.66 9.34
N GLY A 5 -7.41 -8.90 8.50
CA GLY A 5 -6.07 -8.33 8.79
C GLY A 5 -6.03 -7.26 9.88
N SER A 6 -7.11 -7.05 10.63
CA SER A 6 -7.29 -5.94 11.58
C SER A 6 -7.11 -6.32 13.06
N ASN A 7 -6.88 -7.59 13.39
CA ASN A 7 -6.90 -8.04 14.78
C ASN A 7 -5.73 -7.49 15.60
N ARG A 8 -4.49 -7.52 15.08
CA ARG A 8 -3.29 -7.17 15.86
C ARG A 8 -3.20 -5.70 16.29
N LYS A 9 -3.77 -4.78 15.51
CA LYS A 9 -3.79 -3.33 15.86
C LYS A 9 -4.65 -3.05 17.09
N ARG A 10 -5.78 -3.75 17.19
CA ARG A 10 -6.83 -3.54 18.20
C ARG A 10 -6.60 -4.29 19.51
N GLU A 11 -5.61 -5.19 19.57
CA GLU A 11 -5.26 -5.92 20.80
C GLU A 11 -4.67 -4.98 21.88
N GLU A 12 -5.04 -5.16 23.14
CA GLU A 12 -4.39 -4.49 24.28
C GLU A 12 -3.11 -5.25 24.67
N ARG A 13 -2.06 -5.08 23.87
CA ARG A 13 -0.73 -5.65 24.08
C ARG A 13 0.34 -4.59 23.85
N THR A 14 1.54 -4.82 24.37
CA THR A 14 2.67 -3.94 24.07
C THR A 14 3.00 -3.96 22.57
N LEU A 15 3.54 -2.87 22.05
CA LEU A 15 3.91 -2.79 20.64
C LEU A 15 4.87 -3.92 20.23
N SER A 16 5.88 -4.20 21.07
CA SER A 16 6.86 -5.25 20.85
C SER A 16 6.20 -6.63 20.70
N GLU A 17 5.22 -6.94 21.55
CA GLU A 17 4.47 -8.19 21.46
C GLU A 17 3.64 -8.26 20.18
N LYS A 18 2.93 -7.18 19.83
CA LYS A 18 2.12 -7.15 18.60
C LYS A 18 2.97 -7.37 17.35
N VAL A 19 4.16 -6.78 17.31
CA VAL A 19 5.12 -6.95 16.21
C VAL A 19 5.63 -8.38 16.16
N ALA A 20 6.02 -8.95 17.30
CA ALA A 20 6.49 -10.34 17.37
C ALA A 20 5.41 -11.33 16.88
N LEU A 21 4.17 -11.08 17.27
CA LEU A 21 3.01 -11.87 16.85
C LEU A 21 2.71 -11.72 15.37
N LEU A 22 2.70 -10.48 14.85
CA LEU A 22 2.53 -10.22 13.42
C LEU A 22 3.64 -10.90 12.59
N LYS A 23 4.88 -10.87 13.09
CA LYS A 23 6.01 -11.57 12.47
C LYS A 23 5.77 -13.08 12.40
N ALA A 24 5.29 -13.68 13.50
CA ALA A 24 4.94 -15.10 13.54
C ALA A 24 3.80 -15.43 12.56
N ASP A 25 2.78 -14.57 12.47
CA ASP A 25 1.66 -14.74 11.54
C ASP A 25 2.12 -14.70 10.07
N ILE A 26 2.98 -13.74 9.70
CA ILE A 26 3.56 -13.63 8.35
C ILE A 26 4.38 -14.87 8.01
N LEU A 27 5.22 -15.34 8.94
CA LEU A 27 6.05 -16.53 8.74
C LEU A 27 5.22 -17.81 8.60
N ASN A 28 4.06 -17.88 9.25
CA ASN A 28 3.12 -19.00 9.13
C ASN A 28 2.23 -18.91 7.87
N GLY A 29 2.20 -17.77 7.18
CA GLY A 29 1.39 -17.55 5.98
C GLY A 29 1.52 -18.65 4.92
N PRO A 30 2.74 -19.04 4.49
CA PRO A 30 2.93 -20.13 3.55
C PRO A 30 2.35 -21.46 4.05
N SER A 31 2.64 -21.85 5.28
CA SER A 31 2.09 -23.07 5.88
C SER A 31 0.56 -23.05 5.88
N HIS A 32 -0.06 -21.92 6.25
CA HIS A 32 -1.51 -21.74 6.19
C HIS A 32 -2.06 -21.90 4.76
N ILE A 33 -1.45 -21.28 3.76
CA ILE A 33 -1.88 -21.34 2.35
C ILE A 33 -1.82 -22.77 1.81
N PHE A 34 -0.79 -23.53 2.19
CA PHE A 34 -0.61 -24.93 1.77
C PHE A 34 -1.35 -25.93 2.68
N GLY A 35 -2.24 -25.48 3.57
CA GLY A 35 -3.10 -26.34 4.39
C GLY A 35 -2.46 -26.91 5.66
N GLU A 36 -1.23 -26.50 6.03
CA GLU A 36 -0.63 -26.83 7.33
C GLU A 36 -1.07 -25.81 8.39
N HIS A 37 -2.09 -26.17 9.17
CA HIS A 37 -2.69 -25.28 10.16
C HIS A 37 -2.13 -25.42 11.59
N LYS A 38 -1.02 -26.14 11.79
CA LYS A 38 -0.43 -26.42 13.13
C LYS A 38 -0.16 -25.17 13.97
N ASN A 39 0.26 -24.08 13.32
CA ASN A 39 0.63 -22.83 13.98
C ASN A 39 -0.37 -21.69 13.67
N CYS A 40 -1.55 -22.01 13.14
CA CYS A 40 -2.56 -20.99 12.87
C CYS A 40 -3.26 -20.55 14.16
N SER A 41 -3.31 -19.24 14.40
CA SER A 41 -4.15 -18.70 15.47
C SER A 41 -5.63 -18.90 15.14
N SER A 42 -6.48 -18.99 16.18
CA SER A 42 -7.92 -19.25 16.06
C SER A 42 -8.68 -18.22 15.21
N TYR A 43 -8.16 -17.01 15.06
CA TYR A 43 -8.79 -15.98 14.25
C TYR A 43 -8.48 -16.11 12.74
N PHE A 44 -7.53 -16.96 12.33
CA PHE A 44 -7.25 -17.27 10.93
C PHE A 44 -8.05 -18.46 10.40
N TYR A 45 -8.47 -19.38 11.29
CA TYR A 45 -9.01 -20.67 10.91
C TYR A 45 -10.34 -20.93 11.64
N LYS A 46 -11.41 -21.20 10.89
CA LYS A 46 -12.76 -21.40 11.43
C LYS A 46 -13.33 -22.82 11.30
N ASP A 47 -12.78 -23.70 10.45
CA ASP A 47 -13.41 -24.99 10.14
C ASP A 47 -12.48 -26.19 10.39
N VAL A 48 -12.78 -26.97 11.43
CA VAL A 48 -11.95 -28.01 12.07
C VAL A 48 -11.71 -29.29 11.23
N ASN A 49 -12.23 -29.44 10.01
CA ASN A 49 -12.44 -30.77 9.41
C ASN A 49 -11.80 -31.05 8.04
N THR A 50 -10.74 -30.36 7.64
CA THR A 50 -10.04 -30.68 6.37
C THR A 50 -8.54 -30.79 6.58
N THR A 51 -8.11 -31.95 7.07
CA THR A 51 -6.73 -32.42 6.94
C THR A 51 -6.48 -32.78 5.48
N THR A 52 -6.30 -31.78 4.61
CA THR A 52 -5.85 -32.04 3.24
C THR A 52 -4.35 -32.27 3.26
N SER A 53 -4.01 -33.54 3.10
CA SER A 53 -2.69 -34.16 3.00
C SER A 53 -1.57 -33.31 2.34
N SER A 54 -0.46 -33.19 3.10
CA SER A 54 0.95 -33.40 2.70
C SER A 54 1.61 -32.65 1.53
N THR A 55 0.97 -31.69 0.85
CA THR A 55 1.63 -30.96 -0.26
C THR A 55 2.83 -30.09 0.17
N LEU A 56 2.78 -29.54 1.38
CA LEU A 56 3.86 -28.69 1.88
C LEU A 56 5.17 -29.45 2.10
N SER A 57 5.10 -30.74 2.46
CA SER A 57 6.28 -31.60 2.64
C SER A 57 7.07 -31.71 1.34
N ASP A 58 6.37 -31.88 0.21
CA ASP A 58 6.99 -31.99 -1.11
C ASP A 58 7.56 -30.65 -1.57
N ILE A 59 6.84 -29.56 -1.32
CA ILE A 59 7.29 -28.20 -1.66
C ILE A 59 8.51 -27.80 -0.82
N LYS A 60 8.55 -28.17 0.48
CA LYS A 60 9.69 -27.92 1.38
C LYS A 60 10.99 -28.54 0.88
N LEU A 61 10.93 -29.62 0.10
CA LEU A 61 12.10 -30.27 -0.50
C LEU A 61 12.63 -29.52 -1.73
N THR A 62 11.91 -28.51 -2.22
CA THR A 62 12.31 -27.73 -3.40
C THR A 62 12.99 -26.41 -3.02
N SER A 63 13.96 -26.00 -3.83
CA SER A 63 14.62 -24.68 -3.70
C SER A 63 13.65 -23.50 -3.89
N LEU A 64 12.46 -23.76 -4.43
CA LEU A 64 11.39 -22.77 -4.56
C LEU A 64 10.84 -22.36 -3.19
N TYR A 65 10.74 -23.29 -2.25
CA TYR A 65 10.31 -22.99 -0.89
C TYR A 65 11.31 -22.09 -0.17
N ASP A 66 12.62 -22.35 -0.35
CA ASP A 66 13.66 -21.50 0.23
C ASP A 66 13.60 -20.07 -0.31
N LYS A 67 13.40 -19.91 -1.62
CA LYS A 67 13.20 -18.59 -2.24
C LYS A 67 11.91 -17.92 -1.74
N LEU A 68 10.82 -18.67 -1.63
CA LEU A 68 9.57 -18.15 -1.08
C LEU A 68 9.79 -17.66 0.36
N MET A 69 10.43 -18.48 1.19
CA MET A 69 10.70 -18.15 2.58
C MET A 69 11.68 -16.99 2.74
N SER A 70 12.61 -16.77 1.81
CA SER A 70 13.49 -15.59 1.86
C SER A 70 12.70 -14.29 1.68
N TYR A 71 11.75 -14.24 0.74
CA TYR A 71 10.86 -13.10 0.58
C TYR A 71 9.91 -12.92 1.78
N VAL A 72 9.35 -14.01 2.30
CA VAL A 72 8.46 -13.95 3.49
C VAL A 72 9.23 -13.44 4.71
N ARG A 73 10.47 -13.88 4.92
CA ARG A 73 11.34 -13.38 6.00
C ARG A 73 11.65 -11.90 5.86
N LEU A 74 11.86 -11.42 4.63
CA LEU A 74 12.05 -9.99 4.35
C LEU A 74 10.81 -9.18 4.75
N ILE A 75 9.61 -9.64 4.37
CA ILE A 75 8.36 -8.98 4.75
C ILE A 75 8.19 -9.00 6.28
N ALA A 76 8.47 -10.14 6.91
CA ALA A 76 8.38 -10.32 8.36
C ALA A 76 9.39 -9.43 9.13
N HIS A 77 10.55 -9.12 8.54
CA HIS A 77 11.51 -8.16 9.08
C HIS A 77 10.92 -6.74 9.16
N HIS A 78 10.07 -6.36 8.20
CA HIS A 78 9.38 -5.07 8.17
C HIS A 78 8.06 -5.05 8.97
N ALA A 79 7.79 -6.06 9.81
CA ALA A 79 6.57 -6.12 10.64
C ALA A 79 6.35 -4.88 11.53
N ASN A 80 7.43 -4.25 12.01
CA ASN A 80 7.38 -2.99 12.76
C ASN A 80 6.70 -1.86 11.97
N SER A 81 7.02 -1.69 10.69
CA SER A 81 6.41 -0.66 9.86
C SER A 81 5.00 -1.05 9.41
N LEU A 82 4.81 -2.34 9.12
CA LEU A 82 3.53 -2.91 8.67
C LEU A 82 2.42 -2.74 9.73
N ILE A 83 2.74 -2.86 11.01
CA ILE A 83 1.71 -2.72 12.06
C ILE A 83 1.11 -1.31 12.13
N PHE A 84 1.86 -0.31 11.68
CA PHE A 84 1.46 1.09 11.67
C PHE A 84 0.94 1.58 10.31
N ASP A 85 0.80 0.68 9.33
CA ASP A 85 0.52 1.04 7.93
C ASP A 85 1.49 2.11 7.39
N VAL A 86 2.74 2.07 7.84
CA VAL A 86 3.76 3.00 7.35
C VAL A 86 4.16 2.54 5.96
N GLU A 87 3.51 3.14 4.96
CA GLU A 87 3.89 2.97 3.56
C GLU A 87 5.21 3.70 3.30
N ASN A 88 6.13 3.04 2.59
CA ASN A 88 7.52 3.47 2.48
C ASN A 88 7.73 4.82 1.77
N ASN A 89 6.72 5.45 1.17
CA ASN A 89 7.00 6.76 0.59
C ASN A 89 5.79 7.65 0.36
N CYS A 90 5.62 8.64 1.23
CA CYS A 90 4.85 9.83 0.92
C CYS A 90 5.27 10.43 -0.44
N VAL A 91 6.54 10.31 -0.81
CA VAL A 91 7.08 10.76 -2.10
C VAL A 91 6.63 9.84 -3.26
N GLU A 92 6.50 8.52 -3.09
CA GLU A 92 5.96 7.65 -4.18
C GLU A 92 4.48 7.88 -4.38
N GLN A 93 3.71 8.01 -3.29
CA GLN A 93 2.30 8.37 -3.37
C GLN A 93 2.11 9.72 -4.06
N PHE A 94 2.90 10.73 -3.67
CA PHE A 94 2.87 12.03 -4.31
C PHE A 94 3.31 11.96 -5.78
N ASN A 95 4.39 11.24 -6.09
CA ASN A 95 4.88 11.08 -7.46
C ASN A 95 3.86 10.40 -8.37
N SER A 96 3.08 9.43 -7.86
CA SER A 96 1.98 8.82 -8.60
C SER A 96 0.87 9.83 -8.93
N ILE A 97 0.52 10.70 -7.97
CA ILE A 97 -0.48 11.76 -8.17
C ILE A 97 0.05 12.85 -9.11
N LEU A 98 1.31 13.26 -8.96
CA LEU A 98 1.99 14.20 -9.84
C LEU A 98 2.01 13.64 -11.26
N ALA A 99 2.43 12.40 -11.46
CA ALA A 99 2.46 11.74 -12.76
C ALA A 99 1.09 11.70 -13.44
N LYS A 100 0.00 11.47 -12.70
CA LYS A 100 -1.38 11.56 -13.22
C LYS A 100 -1.75 12.98 -13.67
N HIS A 101 -1.38 13.99 -12.88
CA HIS A 101 -1.62 15.39 -13.22
C HIS A 101 -0.73 15.87 -14.37
N THR A 102 0.49 15.35 -14.49
CA THR A 102 1.44 15.76 -15.53
C THR A 102 1.31 14.97 -16.81
N GLY A 103 0.77 13.74 -16.80
CA GLY A 103 1.03 12.72 -17.83
C GLY A 103 -0.18 11.97 -18.40
N GLY A 104 -1.34 12.63 -18.59
CA GLY A 104 -2.37 12.11 -19.50
C GLY A 104 -1.97 12.39 -20.96
N LYS A 105 -2.00 11.36 -21.83
CA LYS A 105 -1.53 11.33 -23.25
C LYS A 105 -2.13 12.39 -24.22
N ARG A 106 -2.91 13.36 -23.73
CA ARG A 106 -3.67 14.33 -24.55
C ARG A 106 -3.71 15.78 -23.99
N ILE A 107 -2.73 16.18 -23.16
CA ILE A 107 -2.66 17.54 -22.61
C ILE A 107 -1.68 18.40 -23.44
N ASN A 108 -2.07 19.63 -23.80
CA ASN A 108 -1.19 20.55 -24.53
C ASN A 108 -0.09 21.10 -23.60
N TYR A 109 1.12 20.56 -23.73
CA TYR A 109 2.29 20.98 -22.95
C TYR A 109 2.88 22.33 -23.40
N CYS A 110 2.53 22.81 -24.59
CA CYS A 110 3.09 24.02 -25.19
C CYS A 110 2.51 25.31 -24.57
N MET A 111 1.45 25.22 -23.75
CA MET A 111 0.92 26.39 -23.05
C MET A 111 1.83 26.77 -21.87
N ARG A 112 2.33 28.02 -21.88
CA ARG A 112 3.15 28.59 -20.80
C ARG A 112 2.41 28.44 -19.45
N ARG A 113 3.13 27.96 -18.41
CA ARG A 113 2.63 27.68 -17.04
C ARG A 113 1.75 26.44 -16.87
N SER A 114 1.49 25.67 -17.93
CA SER A 114 0.62 24.49 -17.85
C SER A 114 1.18 23.40 -16.91
N PHE A 115 2.49 23.13 -16.95
CA PHE A 115 3.14 22.19 -16.04
C PHE A 115 3.09 22.65 -14.57
N VAL A 116 3.34 23.95 -14.33
CA VAL A 116 3.34 24.55 -12.99
C VAL A 116 1.95 24.47 -12.36
N GLY A 117 0.89 24.81 -13.13
CA GLY A 117 -0.49 24.71 -12.66
C GLY A 117 -0.89 23.27 -12.30
N ARG A 118 -0.49 22.29 -13.11
CA ARG A 118 -0.76 20.86 -12.84
C ARG A 118 0.02 20.34 -11.63
N SER A 119 1.23 20.84 -11.41
CA SER A 119 2.02 20.53 -10.20
C SER A 119 1.32 21.08 -8.94
N PHE A 120 0.83 22.32 -8.96
CA PHE A 120 0.04 22.87 -7.84
C PHE A 120 -1.25 22.08 -7.58
N ALA A 121 -1.99 21.71 -8.63
CA ALA A 121 -3.19 20.88 -8.51
C ALA A 121 -2.87 19.52 -7.86
N SER A 122 -1.73 18.91 -8.21
CA SER A 122 -1.28 17.65 -7.61
C SER A 122 -1.00 17.78 -6.11
N VAL A 123 -0.42 18.89 -5.66
CA VAL A 123 -0.17 19.17 -4.23
C VAL A 123 -1.49 19.33 -3.47
N ILE A 124 -2.44 20.09 -4.03
CA ILE A 124 -3.77 20.27 -3.42
C ILE A 124 -4.49 18.92 -3.33
N SER A 125 -4.47 18.10 -4.38
CA SER A 125 -5.09 16.78 -4.40
C SER A 125 -4.47 15.82 -3.38
N TYR A 126 -3.14 15.83 -3.26
CA TYR A 126 -2.41 15.00 -2.29
C TYR A 126 -2.77 15.32 -0.84
N ASN A 127 -2.88 16.62 -0.52
CA ASN A 127 -3.15 17.09 0.84
C ASN A 127 -4.63 16.98 1.22
N THR A 128 -5.54 17.25 0.29
CA THR A 128 -6.99 17.19 0.56
C THR A 128 -7.58 15.80 0.39
N LYS A 129 -6.85 14.85 -0.20
CA LYS A 129 -7.33 13.52 -0.62
C LYS A 129 -8.52 13.58 -1.59
N ILE A 130 -8.78 14.75 -2.19
CA ILE A 130 -9.80 14.96 -3.21
C ILE A 130 -9.16 14.77 -4.58
N HIS A 131 -9.75 13.90 -5.41
CA HIS A 131 -9.23 13.61 -6.74
C HIS A 131 -9.66 14.68 -7.73
N PHE A 132 -8.80 15.67 -7.99
CA PHE A 132 -9.03 16.68 -9.02
C PHE A 132 -8.64 16.12 -10.39
N MET A 133 -9.57 15.49 -11.11
CA MET A 133 -9.30 15.20 -12.52
C MET A 133 -9.47 16.48 -13.37
N PRO A 134 -8.46 16.87 -14.17
CA PRO A 134 -8.58 18.03 -15.05
C PRO A 134 -9.36 17.70 -16.33
N TYR A 135 -10.40 16.86 -16.26
CA TYR A 135 -11.35 16.72 -17.38
C TYR A 135 -12.35 17.88 -17.43
N GLU A 136 -12.42 18.70 -16.38
CA GLU A 136 -13.21 19.92 -16.39
C GLU A 136 -12.34 21.14 -16.67
N THR A 137 -12.30 21.49 -17.95
CA THR A 137 -11.78 22.67 -18.64
C THR A 137 -12.05 24.05 -17.98
N LYS A 138 -12.72 24.11 -16.82
CA LYS A 138 -13.08 25.36 -16.13
C LYS A 138 -12.05 25.82 -15.09
N LEU A 139 -11.28 24.92 -14.47
CA LEU A 139 -10.29 25.28 -13.44
C LEU A 139 -8.97 25.81 -14.02
N GLU A 140 -8.45 25.18 -15.09
CA GLU A 140 -7.24 25.68 -15.76
C GLU A 140 -7.46 27.07 -16.36
N ALA A 141 -8.66 27.34 -16.91
CA ALA A 141 -9.04 28.65 -17.43
C ALA A 141 -9.17 29.73 -16.33
N ARG A 142 -9.40 29.36 -15.07
CA ARG A 142 -9.46 30.30 -13.93
C ARG A 142 -8.07 30.54 -13.33
N MET A 143 -7.25 29.50 -13.20
CA MET A 143 -5.89 29.61 -12.65
C MET A 143 -4.90 30.31 -13.60
N THR A 144 -5.15 30.27 -14.91
CA THR A 144 -4.36 31.02 -15.90
C THR A 144 -4.79 32.48 -16.05
N LYS A 145 -6.02 32.83 -15.63
CA LYS A 145 -6.59 34.19 -15.67
C LYS A 145 -6.32 35.02 -14.42
N THR A 146 -5.91 34.42 -13.31
CA THR A 146 -5.41 35.18 -12.16
C THR A 146 -4.04 35.76 -12.50
N ASN A 147 -4.04 37.06 -12.77
CA ASN A 147 -2.86 37.88 -12.99
C ASN A 147 -2.10 37.94 -11.65
N TRP A 148 -0.92 37.33 -11.57
CA TRP A 148 -0.06 37.37 -10.37
C TRP A 148 0.62 38.73 -10.15
N GLY A 149 0.23 39.75 -10.93
CA GLY A 149 0.76 41.11 -10.87
C GLY A 149 0.07 42.05 -9.89
N THR A 150 -0.89 41.58 -9.08
CA THR A 150 -1.65 42.44 -8.15
C THR A 150 -1.51 41.99 -6.70
N LEU A 151 -0.28 41.63 -6.30
CA LEU A 151 0.06 41.33 -4.89
C LEU A 151 1.30 42.10 -4.39
N HIS A 152 1.81 43.04 -5.19
CA HIS A 152 2.79 44.03 -4.74
C HIS A 152 2.46 45.40 -5.34
N LYS A 153 1.58 46.14 -4.66
CA LYS A 153 1.59 47.60 -4.54
C LYS A 153 0.95 47.97 -3.21
#